data_AF-A0A2G6QUF8-F1
#
_entry.id   AF-A0A2G6QUF8-F1
#
_cell.length_a   1.000
_cell.length_b   1.000
_cell.length_c   1.000
_cell.angle_alpha   90.00
_cell.angle_beta   90.00
_cell.angle_gamma   90.00
#
_symmetry.space_group_name_H-M   'P 1'
#
loop_
_entity.id
_entity.type
_entity.pdbx_description
1 polymer ?
#
loop_
_entity_poly.entity_id
_entity_poly.type
_entity_poly.pdbx_seq_one_letter_code
_entity_poly.pdbx_strand_id
1 'polypeptide(L)'
;MGGNNGTVSYIYDATGARPRKNVLENGVGTFTDYAGNYIYENGTLQFFNHPEGYVEPDGSGGYDYVYQYRDVWGNVRLSYADINSDGSVDQAEILQERNYYPFGLQHKGYNGNIQGVENNHFTYQGQELTEDLGLNVHEWRYRMSDPAIGRFWQVDPLAEDFMYNSTYAFQENKLGIGVELEGLEVSRHEWLDENGQNNIRYDAQIKFSIIPAHQLTK
;
A
#
# COMPACT_ATOMS: atom_id res chain seq x y z
N MET A 1 -26.02 21.78 0.56
CA MET A 1 -24.90 20.84 0.76
C MET A 1 -24.01 21.47 1.81
N GLY A 2 -23.94 20.87 3.01
CA GLY A 2 -23.11 21.40 4.08
C GLY A 2 -21.66 21.26 3.66
N GLY A 3 -20.95 22.38 3.51
CA GLY A 3 -19.52 22.34 3.22
C GLY A 3 -18.81 21.72 4.41
N ASN A 4 -18.08 20.63 4.18
CA ASN A 4 -17.09 20.15 5.14
C ASN A 4 -16.09 21.29 5.31
N ASN A 5 -16.20 22.01 6.42
CA ASN A 5 -15.37 23.17 6.71
C ASN A 5 -14.07 22.63 7.30
N GLY A 6 -13.23 22.10 6.42
CA GLY A 6 -11.99 21.44 6.78
C GLY A 6 -10.89 21.66 5.73
N THR A 7 -9.67 21.38 6.12
CA THR A 7 -8.49 21.54 5.26
C THR A 7 -7.50 20.42 5.55
N VAL A 8 -7.04 19.75 4.52
CA VAL A 8 -5.87 18.87 4.59
C VAL A 8 -4.68 19.64 4.02
N SER A 9 -3.57 19.67 4.75
CA SER A 9 -2.33 20.35 4.35
C SER A 9 -1.14 19.44 4.55
N TYR A 10 -0.16 19.55 3.67
CA TYR A 10 1.02 18.71 3.68
C TYR A 10 2.27 19.57 3.75
N ILE A 11 3.26 19.10 4.50
CA ILE A 11 4.58 19.71 4.59
C ILE A 11 5.54 18.76 3.88
N TYR A 12 6.30 19.30 2.93
CA TYR A 12 7.32 18.59 2.17
C TYR A 12 8.70 19.17 2.48
N ASP A 13 9.71 18.31 2.47
CA ASP A 13 11.10 18.76 2.47
C ASP A 13 11.59 19.05 1.04
N ALA A 14 12.83 19.55 0.92
CA ALA A 14 13.44 19.89 -0.37
C ALA A 14 13.68 18.66 -1.28
N THR A 15 13.59 17.44 -0.75
CA THR A 15 13.73 16.18 -1.51
C THR A 15 12.38 15.64 -2.00
N GLY A 16 11.29 16.32 -1.65
CA GLY A 16 9.92 15.87 -1.95
C GLY A 16 9.45 14.75 -1.02
N ALA A 17 10.15 14.48 0.08
CA ALA A 17 9.62 13.61 1.12
C ALA A 17 8.60 14.39 1.95
N ARG A 18 7.60 13.68 2.46
CA ARG A 18 6.48 14.27 3.20
C ARG A 18 6.60 13.97 4.69
N PRO A 19 7.26 14.83 5.49
CA PRO A 19 7.38 14.62 6.93
C PRO A 19 6.08 14.79 7.71
N ARG A 20 5.09 15.55 7.22
CA ARG A 20 3.85 15.82 7.98
C ARG A 20 2.61 16.04 7.12
N LYS A 21 1.49 15.50 7.59
CA LYS A 21 0.11 15.81 7.15
C LYS A 21 -0.64 16.47 8.30
N ASN A 22 -1.36 17.56 8.05
CA ASN A 22 -2.28 18.17 9.03
C ASN A 22 -3.69 18.18 8.47
N VAL A 23 -4.65 17.77 9.30
CA VAL A 23 -6.07 17.77 8.99
C VAL A 23 -6.75 18.70 9.97
N LEU A 24 -7.48 19.67 9.45
CA LEU A 24 -8.38 20.51 10.21
C LEU A 24 -9.80 20.12 9.82
N GLU A 25 -10.60 19.68 10.76
CA GLU A 25 -12.01 19.36 10.54
C GLU A 25 -12.86 19.98 11.65
N ASN A 26 -13.81 20.85 11.28
CA ASN A 26 -14.72 21.50 12.23
C ASN A 26 -13.99 22.24 13.39
N GLY A 27 -12.80 22.79 13.12
CA GLY A 27 -11.98 23.50 14.10
C GLY A 27 -11.10 22.61 14.97
N VAL A 28 -11.15 21.29 14.80
CA VAL A 28 -10.25 20.33 15.48
C VAL A 28 -9.12 19.97 14.52
N GLY A 29 -7.88 20.21 14.96
CA GLY A 29 -6.68 19.90 14.19
C GLY A 29 -6.04 18.60 14.67
N THR A 30 -5.78 17.69 13.74
CA THR A 30 -4.91 16.52 13.94
C THR A 30 -3.70 16.60 13.02
N PHE A 31 -2.61 15.95 13.39
CA PHE A 31 -1.45 15.84 12.53
C PHE A 31 -0.86 14.43 12.55
N THR A 32 -0.39 14.00 11.40
CA THR A 32 0.34 12.74 11.19
C THR A 32 1.79 13.07 10.84
N ASP A 33 2.73 12.55 11.61
CA ASP A 33 4.16 12.67 11.38
C ASP A 33 4.72 11.38 10.76
N TYR A 34 5.47 11.54 9.68
CA TYR A 34 6.14 10.47 8.95
C TYR A 34 7.64 10.52 9.28
N ALA A 35 8.08 9.65 10.18
CA ALA A 35 9.46 9.60 10.67
C ALA A 35 10.14 8.31 10.20
N GLY A 36 10.54 8.27 8.92
CA GLY A 36 11.09 7.07 8.30
C GLY A 36 10.05 5.94 8.30
N ASN A 37 10.34 4.83 8.98
CA ASN A 37 9.43 3.69 9.08
C ASN A 37 8.35 3.84 10.17
N TYR A 38 8.36 4.94 10.94
CA TYR A 38 7.47 5.17 12.07
C TYR A 38 6.39 6.20 11.71
N ILE A 39 5.15 5.89 12.06
CA ILE A 39 4.00 6.79 11.89
C ILE A 39 3.49 7.23 13.25
N TYR A 40 3.34 8.53 13.44
CA TYR A 40 2.80 9.11 14.65
C TYR A 40 1.56 9.94 14.33
N GLU A 41 0.55 9.87 15.18
CA GLU A 41 -0.58 10.80 15.17
C GLU A 41 -0.60 11.59 16.46
N ASN A 42 -0.65 12.92 16.33
CA ASN A 42 -0.66 13.86 17.46
C ASN A 42 0.49 13.62 18.46
N GLY A 43 1.64 13.14 17.97
CA GLY A 43 2.82 12.79 18.78
C GLY A 43 2.81 11.38 19.40
N THR A 44 1.74 10.60 19.19
CA THR A 44 1.62 9.21 19.66
C THR A 44 1.94 8.25 18.53
N LEU A 45 2.83 7.27 18.79
CA LEU A 45 3.18 6.23 17.84
C LEU A 45 1.93 5.42 17.50
N GLN A 46 1.61 5.33 16.21
CA GLN A 46 0.55 4.47 15.70
C GLN A 46 1.11 3.10 15.34
N PHE A 47 2.14 3.07 14.48
CA PHE A 47 2.83 1.82 14.13
C PHE A 47 4.19 2.11 13.49
N PHE A 48 4.96 1.06 13.29
CA PHE A 48 6.12 1.07 12.41
C PHE A 48 6.21 -0.20 11.57
N ASN A 49 6.79 -0.07 10.37
CA ASN A 49 6.79 -1.16 9.39
C ASN A 49 7.93 -2.18 9.62
N HIS A 50 7.65 -3.43 9.27
CA HIS A 50 8.63 -4.52 9.11
C HIS A 50 8.41 -5.22 7.75
N PRO A 51 9.30 -6.12 7.28
CA PRO A 51 9.22 -6.67 5.92
C PRO A 51 7.92 -7.41 5.58
N GLU A 52 7.22 -7.97 6.58
CA GLU A 52 6.02 -8.78 6.38
C GLU A 52 4.73 -8.08 6.85
N GLY A 53 4.81 -6.82 7.30
CA GLY A 53 3.68 -6.07 7.84
C GLY A 53 4.10 -4.89 8.70
N TYR A 54 3.47 -4.73 9.86
CA TYR A 54 3.77 -3.63 10.79
C TYR A 54 3.62 -4.07 12.25
N VAL A 55 4.11 -3.22 13.14
CA VAL A 55 4.00 -3.39 14.59
C VAL A 55 3.30 -2.18 15.16
N GLU A 56 2.26 -2.41 15.97
CA GLU A 56 1.50 -1.35 16.65
C GLU A 56 1.59 -1.48 18.18
N PRO A 57 1.52 -0.38 18.95
CA PRO A 57 1.47 -0.47 20.41
C PRO A 57 0.16 -1.08 20.92
N ASP A 58 0.25 -2.01 21.88
CA ASP A 58 -0.90 -2.73 22.46
C ASP A 58 -1.71 -1.91 23.50
N GLY A 59 -1.31 -0.64 23.73
CA GLY A 59 -1.88 0.24 24.75
C GLY A 59 -1.54 -0.13 26.21
N SER A 60 -0.82 -1.23 26.43
CA SER A 60 -0.41 -1.78 27.73
C SER A 60 1.11 -1.73 27.96
N GLY A 61 1.84 -1.14 27.02
CA GLY A 61 3.30 -0.97 27.07
C GLY A 61 4.09 -2.03 26.31
N GLY A 62 3.40 -2.94 25.63
CA GLY A 62 3.94 -3.90 24.67
C GLY A 62 3.60 -3.52 23.22
N TYR A 63 3.67 -4.52 22.34
CA TYR A 63 3.52 -4.37 20.90
C TYR A 63 2.83 -5.58 20.29
N ASP A 64 1.89 -5.32 19.38
CA ASP A 64 1.22 -6.31 18.57
C ASP A 64 1.85 -6.36 17.17
N TYR A 65 2.15 -7.58 16.71
CA TYR A 65 2.76 -7.82 15.41
C TYR A 65 1.68 -8.20 14.40
N VAL A 66 1.50 -7.33 13.40
CA VAL A 66 0.55 -7.55 12.32
C VAL A 66 1.30 -7.97 11.06
N TYR A 67 0.80 -9.03 10.42
CA TYR A 67 1.30 -9.55 9.17
C TYR A 67 0.32 -9.26 8.04
N GLN A 68 0.85 -9.04 6.84
CA GLN A 68 0.09 -8.64 5.67
C GLN A 68 0.32 -9.60 4.52
N TYR A 69 -0.76 -10.19 4.03
CA TYR A 69 -0.75 -10.90 2.76
C TYR A 69 -0.95 -9.90 1.62
N ARG A 70 0.04 -9.85 0.72
CA ARG A 70 0.04 -8.95 -0.44
C ARG A 70 -0.17 -9.74 -1.73
N ASP A 71 -0.84 -9.14 -2.69
CA ASP A 71 -0.92 -9.70 -4.04
C ASP A 71 0.35 -9.43 -4.87
N VAL A 72 0.36 -9.93 -6.10
CA VAL A 72 1.45 -9.77 -7.09
C VAL A 72 1.80 -8.30 -7.39
N TRP A 73 0.88 -7.36 -7.14
CA TRP A 73 1.11 -5.93 -7.37
C TRP A 73 1.41 -5.17 -6.06
N GLY A 74 1.62 -5.90 -4.96
CA GLY A 74 1.95 -5.33 -3.66
C GLY A 74 0.75 -4.78 -2.88
N ASN A 75 -0.48 -4.99 -3.35
CA ASN A 75 -1.67 -4.55 -2.63
C ASN A 75 -1.93 -5.45 -1.43
N VAL A 76 -2.16 -4.85 -0.25
CA VAL A 76 -2.51 -5.58 0.97
C VAL A 76 -3.93 -6.15 0.85
N ARG A 77 -4.07 -7.47 0.83
CA ARG A 77 -5.37 -8.15 0.71
C ARG A 77 -5.91 -8.62 2.06
N LEU A 78 -5.01 -8.99 2.98
CA LEU A 78 -5.36 -9.48 4.30
C LEU A 78 -4.34 -8.97 5.31
N SER A 79 -4.83 -8.49 6.46
CA SER A 79 -4.02 -8.20 7.64
C SER A 79 -4.48 -9.11 8.78
N TYR A 80 -3.56 -9.74 9.48
CA TYR A 80 -3.85 -10.68 10.57
C TYR A 80 -2.74 -10.65 11.63
N ALA A 81 -3.07 -11.05 12.85
CA ALA A 81 -2.13 -11.15 13.97
C ALA A 81 -2.48 -12.36 14.84
N ASP A 82 -1.50 -12.99 15.48
CA ASP A 82 -1.76 -14.01 16.50
C ASP A 82 -2.06 -13.31 17.83
N ILE A 83 -3.32 -12.94 18.03
CA ILE A 83 -3.78 -12.09 19.15
C ILE A 83 -3.71 -12.87 20.46
N ASN A 84 -3.96 -14.18 20.42
CA ASN A 84 -4.01 -15.03 21.60
C ASN A 84 -2.65 -15.69 21.94
N SER A 85 -1.66 -15.57 21.05
CA SER A 85 -0.31 -16.13 21.18
C SER A 85 -0.26 -17.66 21.27
N ASP A 86 -1.17 -18.37 20.62
CA ASP A 86 -1.21 -19.84 20.58
C ASP A 86 -0.39 -20.44 19.42
N GLY A 87 0.17 -19.58 18.55
CA GLY A 87 0.99 -19.96 17.41
C GLY A 87 0.18 -20.32 16.15
N SER A 88 -1.13 -20.11 16.16
CA SER A 88 -2.02 -20.26 15.01
C SER A 88 -2.75 -18.95 14.74
N VAL A 89 -3.33 -18.81 13.54
CA VAL A 89 -4.15 -17.65 13.19
C VAL A 89 -5.51 -18.16 12.74
N ASP A 90 -6.52 -17.88 13.53
CA ASP A 90 -7.90 -18.23 13.23
C ASP A 90 -8.64 -17.10 12.50
N GLN A 91 -9.81 -17.41 11.95
CA GLN A 91 -10.65 -16.40 11.27
C GLN A 91 -11.02 -15.22 12.19
N ALA A 92 -11.09 -15.44 13.50
CA ALA A 92 -11.37 -14.42 14.50
C ALA A 92 -10.21 -13.46 14.76
N GLU A 93 -9.05 -13.72 14.16
CA GLU A 93 -7.80 -12.96 14.30
C GLU A 93 -7.38 -12.30 12.98
N ILE A 94 -8.27 -12.35 11.98
CA ILE A 94 -8.19 -11.54 10.78
C ILE A 94 -8.60 -10.11 11.13
N LEU A 95 -7.62 -9.21 11.10
CA LEU A 95 -7.82 -7.81 11.43
C LEU A 95 -8.56 -7.06 10.34
N GLN A 96 -8.16 -7.24 9.08
CA GLN A 96 -8.76 -6.55 7.94
C GLN A 96 -8.64 -7.39 6.68
N GLU A 97 -9.68 -7.35 5.85
CA GLU A 97 -9.65 -7.88 4.49
C GLU A 97 -9.98 -6.76 3.49
N ARG A 98 -9.13 -6.58 2.47
CA ARG A 98 -9.29 -5.52 1.47
C ARG A 98 -9.27 -6.11 0.07
N ASN A 99 -10.31 -5.78 -0.69
CA ASN A 99 -10.39 -6.13 -2.10
C ASN A 99 -10.48 -4.86 -2.93
N TYR A 100 -9.63 -4.75 -3.94
CA TYR A 100 -9.53 -3.57 -4.79
C TYR A 100 -10.05 -3.84 -6.20
N TYR A 101 -10.78 -2.86 -6.72
CA TYR A 101 -10.93 -2.66 -8.14
C TYR A 101 -9.55 -2.36 -8.76
N PRO A 102 -9.36 -2.55 -10.08
CA PRO A 102 -8.06 -2.36 -10.71
C PRO A 102 -7.38 -1.01 -10.45
N PHE A 103 -8.15 0.07 -10.35
CA PHE A 103 -7.66 1.43 -10.08
C PHE A 103 -7.46 1.76 -8.58
N GLY A 104 -7.58 0.77 -7.69
CA GLY A 104 -7.34 0.94 -6.27
C GLY A 104 -8.55 1.34 -5.44
N LEU A 105 -9.75 1.40 -6.03
CA LEU A 105 -10.97 1.63 -5.26
C LEU A 105 -11.30 0.36 -4.47
N GLN A 106 -11.45 0.48 -3.15
CA GLN A 106 -11.82 -0.66 -2.32
C GLN A 106 -13.28 -1.04 -2.57
N HIS A 107 -13.53 -2.34 -2.72
CA HIS A 107 -14.86 -2.91 -2.79
C HIS A 107 -15.62 -2.63 -1.49
N LYS A 108 -16.92 -2.32 -1.60
CA LYS A 108 -17.80 -2.12 -0.45
C LYS A 108 -18.90 -3.19 -0.45
N GLY A 109 -19.46 -3.45 0.73
CA GLY A 109 -20.58 -4.40 0.92
C GLY A 109 -20.17 -5.79 1.39
N TYR A 110 -18.87 -6.05 1.54
CA TYR A 110 -18.30 -7.22 2.20
C TYR A 110 -16.96 -6.82 2.82
N ASN A 111 -16.42 -7.66 3.72
CA ASN A 111 -15.12 -7.44 4.38
C ASN A 111 -15.04 -6.17 5.23
N GLY A 112 -16.18 -5.66 5.70
CA GLY A 112 -16.23 -4.51 6.60
C GLY A 112 -15.89 -4.84 8.06
N ASN A 113 -15.49 -6.08 8.35
CA ASN A 113 -15.02 -6.46 9.67
C ASN A 113 -13.59 -5.94 9.82
N ILE A 114 -13.47 -4.82 10.53
CA ILE A 114 -12.19 -4.32 11.02
C ILE A 114 -12.11 -4.71 12.48
N GLN A 115 -11.09 -5.50 12.83
CA GLN A 115 -10.70 -5.73 14.21
C GLN A 115 -9.44 -4.92 14.50
N GLY A 116 -9.44 -4.20 15.61
CA GLY A 116 -8.33 -3.31 15.98
C GLY A 116 -8.38 -1.94 15.31
N VAL A 117 -7.22 -1.30 15.22
CA VAL A 117 -7.07 0.02 14.60
C VAL A 117 -7.04 -0.13 13.08
N GLU A 118 -7.82 0.70 12.39
CA GLU A 118 -7.80 0.72 10.93
C GLU A 118 -6.49 1.31 10.42
N ASN A 119 -5.71 0.50 9.69
CA ASN A 119 -4.46 0.97 9.08
C ASN A 119 -4.64 1.25 7.59
N ASN A 120 -4.80 2.53 7.24
CA ASN A 120 -4.93 2.99 5.86
C ASN A 120 -3.61 3.34 5.16
N HIS A 121 -2.48 3.10 5.83
CA HIS A 121 -1.17 3.37 5.27
C HIS A 121 -0.62 2.15 4.52
N PHE A 122 0.11 2.41 3.43
CA PHE A 122 0.82 1.39 2.65
C PHE A 122 -0.07 0.25 2.10
N THR A 123 -1.29 0.57 1.67
CA THR A 123 -2.32 -0.41 1.34
C THR A 123 -2.31 -0.82 -0.14
N TYR A 124 -2.70 0.08 -1.04
CA TYR A 124 -2.72 -0.15 -2.49
C TYR A 124 -1.38 0.25 -3.10
N GLN A 125 -0.66 -0.71 -3.69
CA GLN A 125 0.69 -0.53 -4.23
C GLN A 125 1.66 0.22 -3.27
N GLY A 126 1.50 -0.01 -1.96
CA GLY A 126 2.31 0.65 -0.94
C GLY A 126 1.97 2.12 -0.69
N GLN A 127 0.88 2.65 -1.25
CA GLN A 127 0.47 4.03 -1.06
C GLN A 127 -0.48 4.20 0.13
N GLU A 128 -0.52 5.40 0.69
CA GLU A 128 -1.48 5.77 1.73
C GLU A 128 -2.83 6.14 1.12
N LEU A 129 -3.91 5.58 1.67
CA LEU A 129 -5.27 5.99 1.35
C LEU A 129 -5.70 7.09 2.34
N THR A 130 -5.96 8.28 1.81
CA THR A 130 -6.50 9.40 2.59
C THR A 130 -8.01 9.49 2.42
N GLU A 131 -8.72 9.13 3.49
CA GLU A 131 -10.17 9.23 3.61
C GLU A 131 -10.62 10.51 4.34
N ASP A 132 -9.66 11.30 4.84
CA ASP A 132 -9.89 12.58 5.51
C ASP A 132 -10.84 13.47 4.71
N LEU A 133 -11.84 14.08 5.36
CA LEU A 133 -12.87 14.92 4.75
C LEU A 133 -13.70 14.24 3.62
N GLY A 134 -13.60 12.92 3.49
CA GLY A 134 -14.24 12.14 2.43
C GLY A 134 -13.51 12.21 1.08
N LEU A 135 -12.21 12.54 1.05
CA LEU A 135 -11.44 12.62 -0.20
C LEU A 135 -11.30 11.27 -0.89
N ASN A 136 -11.04 10.19 -0.14
CA ASN A 136 -10.87 8.81 -0.64
C ASN A 136 -9.82 8.70 -1.77
N VAL A 137 -8.67 9.33 -1.59
CA VAL A 137 -7.59 9.37 -2.60
C VAL A 137 -6.35 8.61 -2.17
N HIS A 138 -5.62 8.06 -3.14
CA HIS A 138 -4.29 7.50 -2.89
C HIS A 138 -3.24 8.58 -3.05
N GLU A 139 -2.33 8.63 -2.10
CA GLU A 139 -1.28 9.63 -2.03
C GLU A 139 0.04 9.03 -2.51
N TRP A 140 0.51 9.56 -3.64
CA TRP A 140 1.78 9.19 -4.23
C TRP A 140 2.80 10.28 -3.94
N ARG A 141 4.09 9.97 -4.07
CA ARG A 141 5.15 10.95 -3.83
C ARG A 141 4.96 12.26 -4.63
N TYR A 142 4.55 12.16 -5.89
CA TYR A 142 4.48 13.33 -6.78
C TYR A 142 3.05 13.80 -7.09
N ARG A 143 2.05 12.93 -6.96
CA ARG A 143 0.67 13.20 -7.35
C ARG A 143 -0.33 12.53 -6.41
N MET A 144 -1.60 12.88 -6.53
CA MET A 144 -2.72 12.23 -5.86
C MET A 144 -3.59 11.55 -6.90
N SER A 145 -3.89 10.27 -6.72
CA SER A 145 -4.81 9.56 -7.60
C SER A 145 -6.17 9.40 -6.94
N ASP A 146 -7.20 9.58 -7.75
CA ASP A 146 -8.57 9.32 -7.38
C ASP A 146 -8.97 7.94 -7.92
N PRO A 147 -9.12 6.94 -7.04
CA PRO A 147 -9.46 5.59 -7.43
C PRO A 147 -10.89 5.46 -7.97
N ALA A 148 -11.80 6.40 -7.66
CA ALA A 148 -13.17 6.35 -8.16
C ALA A 148 -13.26 6.69 -9.65
N ILE A 149 -12.37 7.55 -10.16
CA ILE A 149 -12.29 7.90 -11.59
C ILE A 149 -11.10 7.26 -12.31
N GLY A 150 -10.12 6.70 -11.57
CA GLY A 150 -8.92 6.06 -12.14
C GLY A 150 -7.97 7.06 -12.81
N ARG A 151 -7.78 8.24 -12.20
CA ARG A 151 -6.99 9.35 -12.74
C ARG A 151 -6.20 10.07 -11.65
N PHE A 152 -5.14 10.77 -12.03
CA PHE A 152 -4.48 11.74 -11.16
C PHE A 152 -5.22 13.08 -11.14
N TRP A 153 -5.12 13.81 -10.03
CA TRP A 153 -5.63 15.18 -9.94
C TRP A 153 -4.69 16.21 -10.56
N GLN A 154 -3.40 15.95 -10.52
CA GLN A 154 -2.36 16.83 -11.03
C GLN A 154 -1.88 16.38 -12.41
N VAL A 155 -1.47 17.36 -13.22
CA VAL A 155 -0.76 17.14 -14.49
C VAL A 155 0.55 16.41 -14.21
N ASP A 156 0.86 15.41 -15.03
CA ASP A 156 2.14 14.70 -15.00
C ASP A 156 3.34 15.65 -15.19
N PRO A 157 4.31 15.67 -14.26
CA PRO A 157 5.56 16.39 -14.47
C PRO A 157 6.34 15.95 -15.72
N LEU A 158 6.17 14.71 -16.16
CA LEU A 158 6.84 14.13 -17.34
C LEU A 158 5.94 14.13 -18.59
N ALA A 159 4.81 14.84 -18.56
CA ALA A 159 3.84 14.90 -19.66
C ALA A 159 4.48 15.22 -21.03
N GLU A 160 5.54 16.04 -21.05
CA GLU A 160 6.22 16.44 -22.29
C GLU A 160 6.96 15.29 -22.98
N ASP A 161 7.50 14.35 -22.21
CA ASP A 161 8.20 13.17 -22.73
C ASP A 161 7.21 12.11 -23.26
N PHE A 162 5.95 12.17 -22.80
CA PHE A 162 4.90 11.20 -23.11
C PHE A 162 3.71 11.83 -23.83
N MET A 163 3.97 12.53 -24.94
CA MET A 163 2.92 13.20 -25.74
C MET A 163 1.77 12.28 -26.23
N TYR A 164 1.99 10.96 -26.28
CA TYR A 164 0.97 9.98 -26.67
C TYR A 164 0.04 9.57 -25.53
N ASN A 165 0.38 9.89 -24.28
CA ASN A 165 -0.37 9.54 -23.09
C ASN A 165 -1.16 10.75 -22.56
N SER A 166 -2.22 10.50 -21.80
CA SER A 166 -2.93 11.57 -21.11
C SER A 166 -2.13 12.04 -19.90
N THR A 167 -2.06 13.36 -19.71
CA THR A 167 -1.35 13.99 -18.57
C THR A 167 -1.93 13.65 -17.20
N TYR A 168 -3.09 12.98 -17.17
CA TYR A 168 -3.78 12.53 -15.95
C TYR A 168 -3.96 11.01 -15.91
N ALA A 169 -3.37 10.27 -16.86
CA ALA A 169 -3.52 8.82 -16.93
C ALA A 169 -2.92 8.14 -15.70
N PHE A 170 -3.66 7.20 -15.13
CA PHE A 170 -3.13 6.28 -14.14
C PHE A 170 -2.54 5.05 -14.83
N GLN A 171 -1.27 4.73 -14.59
CA GLN A 171 -0.54 3.61 -15.23
C GLN A 171 -0.67 3.54 -16.76
N GLU A 172 -0.75 4.69 -17.45
CA GLU A 172 -1.05 4.74 -18.90
C GLU A 172 -2.36 4.02 -19.33
N ASN A 173 -3.28 3.75 -18.41
CA ASN A 173 -4.43 2.83 -18.58
C ASN A 173 -4.05 1.36 -18.87
N LYS A 174 -2.82 0.97 -18.58
CA LYS A 174 -2.31 -0.39 -18.75
C LYS A 174 -2.29 -1.10 -17.40
N LEU A 175 -3.47 -1.28 -16.83
CA LEU A 175 -3.62 -1.99 -15.56
C LEU A 175 -3.21 -3.46 -15.72
N GLY A 176 -2.47 -3.98 -14.74
CA GLY A 176 -2.07 -5.40 -14.69
C GLY A 176 -0.75 -5.74 -15.37
N ILE A 177 -0.16 -4.84 -16.17
CA ILE A 177 1.20 -5.02 -16.71
C ILE A 177 2.31 -4.49 -15.77
N GLY A 178 1.94 -3.75 -14.73
CA GLY A 178 2.90 -3.08 -13.87
C GLY A 178 2.26 -2.38 -12.68
N VAL A 179 3.12 -1.78 -11.88
CA VAL A 179 2.77 -0.90 -10.76
C VAL A 179 3.02 0.56 -11.14
N GLU A 180 2.37 1.49 -10.46
CA GLU A 180 2.52 2.92 -10.67
C GLU A 180 3.75 3.39 -9.88
N LEU A 181 4.70 4.03 -10.57
CA LEU A 181 5.97 4.42 -9.98
C LEU A 181 5.83 5.76 -9.28
N GLU A 182 5.32 5.75 -8.05
CA GLU A 182 5.24 6.93 -7.19
C GLU A 182 4.43 8.10 -7.80
N GLY A 183 3.55 7.79 -8.74
CA GLY A 183 2.81 8.78 -9.51
C GLY A 183 3.64 9.45 -10.59
N LEU A 184 4.64 8.78 -11.16
CA LEU A 184 5.32 9.19 -12.39
C LEU A 184 4.81 8.35 -13.57
N GLU A 185 5.26 7.11 -13.69
CA GLU A 185 5.01 6.27 -14.86
C GLU A 185 4.73 4.82 -14.46
N VAL A 186 4.28 4.01 -15.43
CA VAL A 186 4.12 2.57 -15.21
C VAL A 186 5.48 1.87 -15.09
N SER A 187 5.75 1.30 -13.92
CA SER A 187 6.86 0.37 -13.72
C SER A 187 6.39 -1.04 -14.03
N ARG A 188 6.88 -1.60 -15.14
CA ARG A 188 6.59 -2.99 -15.51
C ARG A 188 7.26 -3.95 -14.56
N HIS A 189 6.62 -5.08 -14.32
CA HIS A 189 7.20 -6.12 -13.48
C HIS A 189 8.34 -6.83 -14.23
N GLU A 190 9.36 -7.26 -13.49
CA GLU A 190 10.57 -7.91 -14.05
C GLU A 190 10.30 -9.11 -14.98
N TRP A 191 9.15 -9.78 -14.85
CA TRP A 191 8.78 -10.91 -15.71
C TRP A 191 8.19 -10.49 -17.07
N LEU A 192 8.01 -9.20 -17.35
CA LEU A 192 7.57 -8.67 -18.64
C LEU A 192 8.71 -7.97 -19.38
N ASP A 193 8.78 -8.15 -20.69
CA ASP A 193 9.70 -7.44 -21.57
C ASP A 193 9.15 -6.07 -22.03
N GLU A 194 9.93 -5.37 -22.85
CA GLU A 194 9.58 -4.07 -23.44
C GLU A 194 8.34 -4.11 -24.38
N ASN A 195 7.88 -5.30 -24.77
CA ASN A 195 6.70 -5.52 -25.58
C ASN A 195 5.50 -6.07 -24.76
N GLY A 196 5.64 -6.22 -23.44
CA GLY A 196 4.62 -6.81 -22.57
C GLY A 196 4.48 -8.34 -22.72
N GLN A 197 5.51 -9.01 -23.23
CA GLN A 197 5.59 -10.47 -23.29
C GLN A 197 6.39 -11.02 -22.11
N ASN A 198 6.10 -12.26 -21.73
CA ASN A 198 6.81 -12.93 -20.64
C ASN A 198 8.31 -13.06 -20.97
N ASN A 199 9.16 -12.42 -20.17
CA ASN A 199 10.61 -12.51 -20.25
C ASN A 199 11.18 -13.71 -19.45
N ILE A 200 10.31 -14.52 -18.84
CA ILE A 200 10.71 -15.75 -18.15
C ILE A 200 11.12 -16.79 -19.20
N ARG A 201 12.43 -16.98 -19.37
CA ARG A 201 12.96 -18.20 -20.01
C ARG A 201 12.77 -19.35 -19.03
N TYR A 202 11.90 -20.30 -19.36
CA TYR A 202 11.74 -21.54 -18.59
C TYR A 202 12.97 -22.44 -18.76
N ASP A 203 14.13 -22.06 -18.21
CA ASP A 203 15.31 -22.93 -18.07
C ASP A 203 15.42 -23.42 -16.61
N ALA A 204 14.35 -24.05 -16.11
CA ALA A 204 14.43 -24.81 -14.88
C ALA A 204 15.11 -26.16 -15.18
N GLN A 205 16.45 -26.19 -15.18
CA GLN A 205 17.17 -27.47 -15.06
C GLN A 205 17.01 -27.98 -13.62
N ILE A 206 15.98 -28.80 -13.40
CA ILE A 206 15.84 -29.57 -12.15
C ILE A 206 16.96 -30.60 -12.13
N LYS A 207 18.06 -30.31 -11.44
CA LYS A 207 19.11 -31.29 -11.13
C LYS A 207 18.61 -32.23 -10.04
N PHE A 208 18.02 -33.35 -10.42
CA PHE A 208 17.84 -34.47 -9.50
C PHE A 208 19.22 -35.13 -9.24
N SER A 209 19.81 -34.87 -8.08
CA SER A 209 20.94 -35.66 -7.59
C SER A 209 20.41 -36.92 -6.94
N ILE A 210 20.40 -38.04 -7.67
CA ILE A 210 20.12 -39.35 -7.10
C ILE A 210 21.35 -39.73 -6.26
N ILE A 211 21.22 -39.72 -4.93
CA ILE A 211 22.27 -40.24 -4.04
C ILE A 211 22.26 -41.78 -4.17
N PRO A 212 23.36 -42.43 -4.60
CA PRO A 212 23.41 -43.87 -4.69
C PRO A 212 23.35 -44.49 -3.29
N ALA A 213 22.57 -45.57 -3.14
CA ALA A 213 22.25 -46.24 -1.86
C ALA A 213 23.47 -46.75 -1.05
N HIS A 214 24.69 -46.69 -1.58
CA HIS A 214 25.89 -47.14 -0.85
C HIS A 214 26.42 -46.13 0.18
N GLN A 215 25.88 -44.90 0.23
CA GLN A 215 26.31 -43.85 1.18
C GLN A 215 25.47 -43.81 2.48
N LEU A 216 24.51 -44.73 2.65
CA LEU A 216 23.70 -44.84 3.87
C LEU A 216 24.14 -46.04 4.73
N THR A 217 25.44 -46.16 5.04
CA THR A 217 25.91 -46.99 6.17
C THR A 217 27.22 -46.44 6.74
N LYS A 218 27.13 -45.76 7.89
CA LYS A 218 27.82 -46.09 9.13
C LYS A 218 27.23 -45.31 10.30
#